data_AF-A0A7S0CSU8-F1
#
_entry.id   AF-A0A7S0CSU8-F1
#
_cell.length_a   1.000
_cell.length_b   1.000
_cell.length_c   1.000
_cell.angle_alpha   90.00
_cell.angle_beta   90.00
_cell.angle_gamma   90.00
#
_symmetry.space_group_name_H-M   'P 1'
#
loop_
_entity.id
_entity.type
_entity.pdbx_description
1 polymer ?
#
loop_
_entity_poly.entity_id
_entity_poly.type
_entity_poly.pdbx_seq_one_letter_code
_entity_poly.pdbx_strand_id
1 'polypeptide(L)'
;AIVASGGAGGRARVACRIPPRFCGVDVASGGGDVHVESVVEATVRVSSDGGAVTFGSVKGAVARVDTDGGKLFAKNVTADAAVDTAGGAVVLDKLVGRRVRVRSLGGDVIVEAAYAAVLDVDTAGGALLMGEARVGKKCTLKTRGGVVKLRGFAGDADAFCVVDTAGGACALELRAEAAGSLRVLTRGGDVALGVPEGFAADLRVSGRVDGEEVFSLRREEGKNANAGFESGFPSERRIASSSNDAFANPFAARGGDDPGSAS
;
A
#
# COMPACT_ATOMS: atom_id res chain seq x y z
N ALA A 1 15.06 -30.63 8.53
CA ALA A 1 15.58 -30.85 9.91
C ALA A 1 15.28 -29.59 10.70
N ILE A 2 14.52 -29.72 11.79
CA ILE A 2 14.28 -28.61 12.73
C ILE A 2 15.45 -28.64 13.70
N VAL A 3 16.33 -27.63 13.65
CA VAL A 3 17.36 -27.43 14.67
C VAL A 3 16.81 -26.36 15.61
N ALA A 4 16.28 -26.79 16.75
CA ALA A 4 15.94 -25.92 17.85
C ALA A 4 17.13 -25.92 18.83
N SER A 5 17.93 -24.87 18.82
CA SER A 5 18.90 -24.60 19.89
C SER A 5 18.32 -23.51 20.80
N GLY A 6 17.78 -23.91 21.95
CA GLY A 6 17.25 -22.98 22.95
C GLY A 6 17.46 -23.51 24.36
N GLY A 7 18.49 -23.02 25.03
CA GLY A 7 18.68 -23.17 26.48
C GLY A 7 17.79 -22.19 27.24
N ALA A 8 17.32 -22.62 28.43
CA ALA A 8 16.41 -21.87 29.29
C ALA A 8 16.91 -20.44 29.57
N GLY A 9 16.23 -19.45 28.99
CA GLY A 9 16.53 -18.01 29.15
C GLY A 9 17.21 -17.31 27.96
N GLY A 10 17.55 -18.02 26.88
CA GLY A 10 18.22 -17.44 25.70
C GLY A 10 17.29 -17.16 24.51
N ARG A 11 17.60 -16.12 23.72
CA ARG A 11 17.01 -15.87 22.39
C ARG A 11 17.17 -17.13 21.53
N ALA A 12 16.10 -17.91 21.38
CA ALA A 12 16.11 -19.10 20.56
C ALA A 12 15.86 -18.71 19.09
N ARG A 13 16.85 -18.93 18.22
CA ARG A 13 16.66 -18.78 16.78
C ARG A 13 16.21 -20.13 16.21
N VAL A 14 14.95 -20.22 15.82
CA VAL A 14 14.42 -21.38 15.11
C VAL A 14 14.57 -21.12 13.62
N ALA A 15 15.50 -21.82 12.98
CA ALA A 15 15.65 -21.81 11.53
C ALA A 15 15.17 -23.17 10.98
N CYS A 16 14.08 -23.15 10.22
CA CYS A 16 13.58 -24.33 9.51
C CYS A 16 13.69 -24.09 8.01
N ARG A 17 14.42 -24.96 7.30
CA ARG A 17 14.38 -24.99 5.83
C ARG A 17 13.19 -25.84 5.42
N ILE A 18 12.12 -25.18 5.05
CA ILE A 18 10.90 -25.78 4.52
C ILE A 18 11.04 -25.84 2.99
N PRO A 19 10.69 -26.95 2.33
CA PRO A 19 10.62 -26.99 0.88
C PRO A 19 9.70 -25.88 0.37
N PRO A 20 10.06 -25.18 -0.72
CA PRO A 20 9.30 -24.02 -1.15
C PRO A 20 7.89 -24.38 -1.63
N ARG A 21 7.62 -25.63 -2.03
CA ARG A 21 6.33 -26.03 -2.63
C ARG A 21 5.52 -26.94 -1.70
N PHE A 22 4.19 -26.77 -1.76
CA PHE A 22 3.18 -27.62 -1.12
C PHE A 22 3.25 -27.72 0.42
N CYS A 23 4.10 -26.93 1.08
CA CYS A 23 4.19 -26.88 2.52
C CYS A 23 3.51 -25.62 3.04
N GLY A 24 2.42 -25.82 3.79
CA GLY A 24 1.81 -24.74 4.58
C GLY A 24 2.80 -24.28 5.65
N VAL A 25 2.85 -22.97 5.87
CA VAL A 25 3.68 -22.35 6.91
C VAL A 25 2.74 -21.76 7.94
N ASP A 26 2.77 -22.30 9.15
CA ASP A 26 2.07 -21.76 10.33
C ASP A 26 3.13 -21.41 11.37
N VAL A 27 3.24 -20.12 11.71
CA VAL A 27 4.22 -19.60 12.66
C VAL A 27 3.50 -18.82 13.73
N ALA A 28 3.73 -19.21 14.99
CA ALA A 28 3.33 -18.45 16.17
C ALA A 28 4.59 -18.02 16.92
N SER A 29 4.73 -16.72 17.20
CA SER A 29 5.88 -16.13 17.88
C SER A 29 5.43 -15.22 19.02
N GLY A 30 5.89 -15.49 20.25
CA GLY A 30 5.62 -14.64 21.42
C GLY A 30 6.47 -13.36 21.50
N GLY A 31 6.88 -12.79 20.36
CA GLY A 31 7.68 -11.56 20.29
C GLY A 31 9.06 -11.67 19.64
N GLY A 32 9.45 -12.86 19.13
CA GLY A 32 10.64 -13.02 18.30
C GLY A 32 10.39 -12.65 16.84
N ASP A 33 11.42 -12.19 16.14
CA ASP A 33 11.33 -11.85 14.71
C ASP A 33 11.02 -13.08 13.86
N VAL A 34 10.07 -12.93 12.94
CA VAL A 34 9.65 -13.98 12.00
C VAL A 34 10.14 -13.60 10.60
N HIS A 35 10.99 -14.45 10.03
CA HIS A 35 11.45 -14.29 8.66
C HIS A 35 11.03 -15.49 7.81
N VAL A 36 10.19 -15.23 6.81
CA VAL A 36 9.73 -16.22 5.84
C VAL A 36 10.30 -15.86 4.47
N GLU A 37 11.31 -16.60 4.02
CA GLU A 37 12.05 -16.30 2.79
C GLU A 37 11.18 -16.53 1.54
N SER A 38 10.65 -17.75 1.37
CA SER A 38 9.78 -18.06 0.23
C SER A 38 8.76 -19.15 0.55
N VAL A 39 7.56 -18.99 0.01
CA VAL A 39 6.48 -19.98 0.05
C VAL A 39 5.80 -20.01 -1.32
N VAL A 40 5.61 -21.20 -1.88
CA VAL A 40 5.05 -21.43 -3.21
C VAL A 40 3.92 -22.45 -3.12
N GLU A 41 2.77 -22.12 -3.70
CA GLU A 41 1.58 -22.98 -3.80
C GLU A 41 1.05 -23.50 -2.45
N ALA A 42 1.18 -22.70 -1.40
CA ALA A 42 0.72 -23.09 -0.06
C ALA A 42 0.04 -21.93 0.68
N THR A 43 -0.51 -22.26 1.85
CA THR A 43 -1.10 -21.28 2.76
C THR A 43 -0.07 -20.81 3.78
N VAL A 44 -0.04 -19.50 4.03
CA VAL A 44 0.79 -18.90 5.07
C VAL A 44 -0.10 -18.33 6.15
N ARG A 45 0.18 -18.70 7.40
CA ARG A 45 -0.38 -18.11 8.60
C ARG A 45 0.78 -17.70 9.50
N VAL A 46 0.79 -16.44 9.91
CA VAL A 46 1.77 -15.93 10.88
C VAL A 46 1.02 -15.17 11.97
N SER A 47 1.28 -15.54 13.21
CA SER A 47 0.82 -14.86 14.42
C SER A 47 2.05 -14.42 15.23
N SER A 48 2.15 -13.14 15.55
CA SER A 48 3.29 -12.57 16.29
C SER A 48 2.83 -11.58 17.35
N ASP A 49 3.33 -11.70 18.57
CA ASP A 49 2.95 -10.81 19.68
C ASP A 49 3.81 -9.51 19.73
N GLY A 50 4.57 -9.20 18.66
CA GLY A 50 5.28 -7.91 18.56
C GLY A 50 6.66 -7.92 17.88
N GLY A 51 7.18 -9.07 17.44
CA GLY A 51 8.43 -9.16 16.67
C GLY A 51 8.26 -8.67 15.23
N ALA A 52 9.35 -8.30 14.56
CA ALA A 52 9.29 -7.91 13.15
C ALA A 52 8.95 -9.11 12.27
N VAL A 53 7.99 -8.94 11.35
CA VAL A 53 7.56 -10.01 10.43
C VAL A 53 7.99 -9.63 9.02
N THR A 54 8.82 -10.47 8.40
CA THR A 54 9.37 -10.23 7.07
C THR A 54 9.03 -11.38 6.13
N PHE A 55 8.40 -11.06 5.00
CA PHE A 55 8.11 -11.99 3.90
C PHE A 55 8.94 -11.63 2.67
N GLY A 56 9.68 -12.60 2.13
CA GLY A 56 10.40 -12.46 0.86
C GLY A 56 9.47 -12.63 -0.34
N SER A 57 9.17 -13.87 -0.73
CA SER A 57 8.25 -14.16 -1.84
C SER A 57 7.20 -15.19 -1.43
N VAL A 58 5.95 -14.74 -1.28
CA VAL A 58 4.81 -15.60 -0.99
C VAL A 58 3.97 -15.70 -2.25
N LYS A 59 3.95 -16.87 -2.87
CA LYS A 59 3.09 -17.20 -4.02
C LYS A 59 2.17 -18.31 -3.57
N GLY A 60 0.93 -18.02 -3.23
CA GLY A 60 0.07 -18.99 -2.56
C GLY A 60 -1.39 -18.76 -2.83
N ALA A 61 -2.23 -19.62 -2.26
CA ALA A 61 -3.67 -19.41 -2.30
C ALA A 61 -4.10 -18.31 -1.31
N VAL A 62 -3.59 -18.39 -0.07
CA VAL A 62 -4.00 -17.52 1.04
C VAL A 62 -2.80 -17.16 1.91
N ALA A 63 -2.68 -15.88 2.27
CA ALA A 63 -1.73 -15.37 3.25
C ALA A 63 -2.49 -14.66 4.38
N ARG A 64 -2.33 -15.11 5.62
CA ARG A 64 -2.88 -14.47 6.81
C ARG A 64 -1.75 -14.06 7.74
N VAL A 65 -1.77 -12.81 8.18
CA VAL A 65 -0.77 -12.28 9.09
C VAL A 65 -1.50 -11.50 10.17
N ASP A 66 -1.33 -11.93 11.41
CA ASP A 66 -1.87 -11.29 12.60
C ASP A 66 -0.67 -10.90 13.48
N THR A 67 -0.48 -9.61 13.75
CA THR A 67 0.62 -9.16 14.62
C THR A 67 0.18 -8.08 15.60
N ASP A 68 0.55 -8.19 16.87
CA ASP A 68 0.18 -7.19 17.88
C ASP A 68 1.14 -5.99 17.90
N GLY A 69 2.21 -6.05 17.12
CA GLY A 69 3.19 -4.97 16.96
C GLY A 69 4.31 -5.32 15.99
N GLY A 70 5.35 -4.49 15.95
CA GLY A 70 6.53 -4.72 15.11
C GLY A 70 6.33 -4.29 13.66
N LYS A 71 7.43 -4.16 12.91
CA LYS A 71 7.39 -3.80 11.49
C LYS A 71 7.00 -5.03 10.67
N LEU A 72 5.99 -4.90 9.81
CA LEU A 72 5.67 -5.90 8.79
C LEU A 72 6.26 -5.45 7.46
N PHE A 73 7.11 -6.28 6.87
CA PHE A 73 7.63 -6.07 5.53
C PHE A 73 7.30 -7.25 4.64
N ALA A 74 6.67 -7.02 3.48
CA ALA A 74 6.47 -8.06 2.49
C ALA A 74 6.87 -7.57 1.10
N LYS A 75 7.84 -8.25 0.48
CA LYS A 75 8.37 -7.83 -0.82
C LYS A 75 7.45 -8.24 -1.97
N ASN A 76 7.07 -9.52 -2.05
CA ASN A 76 6.15 -9.99 -3.08
C ASN A 76 5.14 -10.96 -2.50
N VAL A 77 3.86 -10.60 -2.55
CA VAL A 77 2.75 -11.45 -2.12
C VAL A 77 1.79 -11.62 -3.29
N THR A 78 1.71 -12.84 -3.82
CA THR A 78 0.78 -13.28 -4.86
C THR A 78 -0.18 -14.30 -4.25
N ALA A 79 -1.17 -13.82 -3.50
CA ALA A 79 -2.15 -14.62 -2.77
C ALA A 79 -3.34 -13.76 -2.33
N ASP A 80 -4.45 -14.39 -1.94
CA ASP A 80 -5.50 -13.69 -1.20
C ASP A 80 -4.97 -13.36 0.20
N ALA A 81 -4.75 -12.08 0.48
CA ALA A 81 -4.04 -11.61 1.66
C ALA A 81 -5.00 -10.99 2.69
N ALA A 82 -4.82 -11.36 3.95
CA ALA A 82 -5.41 -10.68 5.11
C ALA A 82 -4.29 -10.36 6.09
N VAL A 83 -4.02 -9.08 6.27
CA VAL A 83 -2.99 -8.57 7.16
C VAL A 83 -3.68 -7.73 8.22
N ASP A 84 -3.61 -8.15 9.47
CA ASP A 84 -4.14 -7.45 10.63
C ASP A 84 -2.98 -7.15 11.57
N THR A 85 -2.80 -5.87 11.90
CA THR A 85 -1.81 -5.44 12.88
C THR A 85 -2.42 -4.51 13.93
N ALA A 86 -2.06 -4.70 15.20
CA ALA A 86 -2.40 -3.75 16.26
C ALA A 86 -1.47 -2.53 16.29
N GLY A 87 -0.29 -2.61 15.68
CA GLY A 87 0.67 -1.50 15.65
C GLY A 87 1.92 -1.75 14.79
N GLY A 88 2.66 -0.70 14.48
CA GLY A 88 3.89 -0.77 13.70
C GLY A 88 3.68 -0.52 12.20
N ALA A 89 4.77 -0.20 11.50
CA ALA A 89 4.70 0.14 10.08
C ALA A 89 4.48 -1.13 9.23
N VAL A 90 3.54 -1.05 8.31
CA VAL A 90 3.25 -2.10 7.32
C VAL A 90 3.77 -1.63 5.98
N VAL A 91 4.74 -2.35 5.42
CA VAL A 91 5.35 -2.03 4.13
C VAL A 91 5.19 -3.21 3.19
N LEU A 92 4.46 -3.02 2.11
CA LEU A 92 4.14 -4.04 1.11
C LEU A 92 4.60 -3.53 -0.26
N ASP A 93 5.65 -4.10 -0.85
CA ASP A 93 6.14 -3.61 -2.15
C ASP A 93 5.17 -4.03 -3.26
N LYS A 94 4.90 -5.33 -3.39
CA LYS A 94 4.01 -5.85 -4.43
C LYS A 94 3.00 -6.84 -3.88
N LEU A 95 1.74 -6.52 -4.08
CA LEU A 95 0.60 -7.30 -3.61
C LEU A 95 -0.33 -7.62 -4.77
N VAL A 96 -0.53 -8.90 -5.03
CA VAL A 96 -1.34 -9.41 -6.13
C VAL A 96 -2.28 -10.48 -5.60
N GLY A 97 -3.57 -10.31 -5.75
CA GLY A 97 -4.55 -11.28 -5.22
C GLY A 97 -5.94 -11.02 -5.76
N ARG A 98 -6.91 -11.89 -5.47
CA ARG A 98 -8.32 -11.58 -5.80
C ARG A 98 -8.92 -10.71 -4.71
N ARG A 99 -8.63 -11.06 -3.45
CA ARG A 99 -9.07 -10.29 -2.27
C ARG A 99 -7.87 -9.96 -1.40
N VAL A 100 -7.71 -8.68 -1.13
CA VAL A 100 -6.65 -8.15 -0.29
C VAL A 100 -7.29 -7.30 0.79
N ARG A 101 -6.98 -7.63 2.05
CA ARG A 101 -7.40 -6.86 3.21
C ARG A 101 -6.18 -6.52 4.07
N VAL A 102 -6.03 -5.26 4.41
CA VAL A 102 -4.99 -4.76 5.30
C VAL A 102 -5.63 -3.89 6.37
N ARG A 103 -5.55 -4.28 7.63
CA ARG A 103 -6.02 -3.46 8.76
C ARG A 103 -4.87 -3.17 9.70
N SER A 104 -4.76 -1.91 10.08
CA SER A 104 -3.81 -1.47 11.09
C SER A 104 -4.51 -0.62 12.14
N LEU A 105 -4.34 -0.95 13.41
CA LEU A 105 -4.80 -0.09 14.51
C LEU A 105 -3.80 1.04 14.82
N GLY A 106 -2.58 1.01 14.26
CA GLY A 106 -1.60 2.07 14.43
C GLY A 106 -0.35 1.89 13.58
N GLY A 107 0.30 2.99 13.20
CA GLY A 107 1.46 3.00 12.30
C GLY A 107 1.09 3.17 10.83
N ASP A 108 2.09 3.53 10.03
CA ASP A 108 1.90 3.84 8.61
C ASP A 108 1.73 2.58 7.78
N VAL A 109 0.83 2.63 6.81
CA VAL A 109 0.59 1.57 5.83
C VAL A 109 1.10 2.06 4.50
N ILE A 110 2.19 1.46 4.02
CA ILE A 110 2.84 1.78 2.76
C ILE A 110 2.68 0.59 1.83
N VAL A 111 2.05 0.83 0.68
CA VAL A 111 1.86 -0.18 -0.36
C VAL A 111 2.34 0.40 -1.68
N GLU A 112 3.48 -0.07 -2.20
CA GLU A 112 4.03 0.48 -3.45
C GLU A 112 3.15 0.10 -4.64
N ALA A 113 2.75 -1.16 -4.76
CA ALA A 113 1.87 -1.60 -5.82
C ALA A 113 0.88 -2.70 -5.38
N ALA A 114 -0.41 -2.45 -5.56
CA ALA A 114 -1.50 -3.39 -5.28
C ALA A 114 -2.32 -3.69 -6.52
N TYR A 115 -2.48 -4.98 -6.84
CA TYR A 115 -3.29 -5.49 -7.94
C TYR A 115 -4.31 -6.47 -7.37
N ALA A 116 -5.55 -6.03 -7.19
CA ALA A 116 -6.58 -6.89 -6.61
C ALA A 116 -7.97 -6.67 -7.18
N ALA A 117 -8.79 -7.72 -7.28
CA ALA A 117 -10.19 -7.52 -7.66
C ALA A 117 -10.95 -6.76 -6.55
N VAL A 118 -10.67 -7.07 -5.29
CA VAL A 118 -11.18 -6.34 -4.12
C VAL A 118 -10.03 -5.98 -3.20
N LEU A 119 -9.90 -4.69 -2.90
CA LEU A 119 -8.89 -4.11 -2.01
C LEU A 119 -9.60 -3.38 -0.86
N ASP A 120 -9.30 -3.77 0.38
CA ASP A 120 -9.83 -3.15 1.60
C ASP A 120 -8.66 -2.80 2.52
N VAL A 121 -8.40 -1.51 2.70
CA VAL A 121 -7.33 -1.01 3.56
C VAL A 121 -7.93 -0.08 4.61
N ASP A 122 -7.71 -0.38 5.88
CA ASP A 122 -8.24 0.37 7.02
C ASP A 122 -7.10 0.67 8.01
N THR A 123 -6.87 1.94 8.31
CA THR A 123 -5.90 2.37 9.33
C THR A 123 -6.55 3.29 10.34
N ALA A 124 -6.31 3.06 11.63
CA ALA A 124 -6.93 3.88 12.68
C ALA A 124 -6.22 5.23 12.91
N GLY A 125 -5.00 5.45 12.40
CA GLY A 125 -4.32 6.73 12.63
C GLY A 125 -3.03 7.01 11.87
N GLY A 126 -2.41 6.00 11.25
CA GLY A 126 -1.21 6.23 10.43
C GLY A 126 -1.52 6.78 9.05
N ALA A 127 -0.49 7.24 8.36
CA ALA A 127 -0.58 7.58 6.95
C ALA A 127 -0.81 6.32 6.11
N LEU A 128 -1.70 6.41 5.14
CA LEU A 128 -1.90 5.40 4.11
C LEU A 128 -1.25 5.92 2.83
N LEU A 129 -0.09 5.37 2.49
CA LEU A 129 0.65 5.71 1.29
C LEU A 129 0.54 4.56 0.30
N MET A 130 -0.06 4.82 -0.84
CA MET A 130 -0.23 3.84 -1.90
C MET A 130 0.34 4.39 -3.20
N GLY A 131 1.32 3.69 -3.77
CA GLY A 131 1.95 4.09 -5.04
C GLY A 131 0.98 3.86 -6.20
N GLU A 132 0.77 2.60 -6.55
CA GLU A 132 -0.15 2.18 -7.61
C GLU A 132 -1.21 1.21 -7.05
N ALA A 133 -2.48 1.44 -7.41
CA ALA A 133 -3.58 0.56 -7.05
C ALA A 133 -4.40 0.24 -8.28
N ARG A 134 -4.36 -1.02 -8.72
CA ARG A 134 -5.21 -1.54 -9.81
C ARG A 134 -6.30 -2.43 -9.25
N VAL A 135 -7.55 -2.02 -9.47
CA VAL A 135 -8.70 -2.68 -8.84
C VAL A 135 -9.75 -3.12 -9.84
N GLY A 136 -10.12 -4.40 -9.78
CA GLY A 136 -11.09 -4.96 -10.73
C GLY A 136 -12.56 -4.73 -10.37
N LYS A 137 -12.91 -4.57 -9.08
CA LYS A 137 -14.31 -4.41 -8.64
C LYS A 137 -14.49 -3.37 -7.56
N LYS A 138 -13.76 -3.48 -6.44
CA LYS A 138 -13.99 -2.61 -5.29
C LYS A 138 -12.71 -2.26 -4.56
N CYS A 139 -12.50 -0.97 -4.34
CA CYS A 139 -11.46 -0.42 -3.49
C CYS A 139 -12.11 0.30 -2.30
N THR A 140 -11.60 0.07 -1.10
CA THR A 140 -12.02 0.80 0.09
C THR A 140 -10.78 1.16 0.88
N LEU A 141 -10.52 2.46 1.00
CA LEU A 141 -9.41 3.02 1.75
C LEU A 141 -10.01 3.84 2.89
N LYS A 142 -9.70 3.48 4.13
CA LYS A 142 -10.22 4.17 5.31
C LYS A 142 -9.09 4.59 6.22
N THR A 143 -9.17 5.83 6.70
CA THR A 143 -8.34 6.31 7.81
C THR A 143 -9.16 7.14 8.79
N ARG A 144 -8.89 7.01 10.09
CA ARG A 144 -9.60 7.80 11.12
C ARG A 144 -8.94 9.14 11.45
N GLY A 145 -7.83 9.49 10.81
CA GLY A 145 -7.15 10.78 11.05
C GLY A 145 -5.79 10.96 10.39
N GLY A 146 -5.25 9.91 9.76
CA GLY A 146 -4.01 10.00 9.00
C GLY A 146 -4.21 10.59 7.61
N VAL A 147 -3.10 10.80 6.90
CA VAL A 147 -3.13 11.25 5.50
C VAL A 147 -3.31 10.05 4.59
N VAL A 148 -4.19 10.16 3.59
CA VAL A 148 -4.27 9.19 2.49
C VAL A 148 -3.56 9.79 1.29
N LYS A 149 -2.56 9.11 0.76
CA LYS A 149 -1.98 9.44 -0.53
C LYS A 149 -2.00 8.25 -1.47
N LEU A 150 -2.55 8.42 -2.67
CA LEU A 150 -2.63 7.42 -3.73
C LEU A 150 -2.10 8.03 -5.04
N ARG A 151 -0.96 7.57 -5.56
CA ARG A 151 -0.29 8.16 -6.74
C ARG A 151 -0.66 7.55 -8.10
N GLY A 152 -1.59 6.60 -8.12
CA GLY A 152 -1.94 5.93 -9.37
C GLY A 152 -3.06 4.93 -9.18
N PHE A 153 -4.28 5.43 -9.05
CA PHE A 153 -5.46 4.57 -9.10
C PHE A 153 -5.78 4.19 -10.55
N ALA A 154 -5.99 2.90 -10.80
CA ALA A 154 -6.59 2.38 -12.02
C ALA A 154 -7.68 1.38 -11.65
N GLY A 155 -8.79 1.40 -12.37
CA GLY A 155 -9.94 0.56 -12.12
C GLY A 155 -10.50 0.02 -13.43
N ASP A 156 -11.05 -1.19 -13.39
CA ASP A 156 -11.87 -1.68 -14.50
C ASP A 156 -13.15 -0.81 -14.62
N ALA A 157 -13.87 -0.89 -15.75
CA ALA A 157 -15.03 -0.02 -16.04
C ALA A 157 -16.09 0.07 -14.92
N ASP A 158 -16.30 -1.04 -14.21
CA ASP A 158 -17.29 -1.15 -13.12
C ASP A 158 -16.66 -1.03 -11.72
N ALA A 159 -15.39 -0.63 -11.62
CA ALA A 159 -14.71 -0.55 -10.34
C ALA A 159 -15.28 0.60 -9.48
N PHE A 160 -15.46 0.34 -8.19
CA PHE A 160 -15.89 1.37 -7.24
C PHE A 160 -14.83 1.58 -6.17
N CYS A 161 -14.31 2.80 -6.06
CA CYS A 161 -13.36 3.19 -5.03
C CYS A 161 -14.00 4.13 -4.02
N VAL A 162 -13.92 3.78 -2.74
CA VAL A 162 -14.31 4.66 -1.64
C VAL A 162 -13.07 5.00 -0.84
N VAL A 163 -12.82 6.29 -0.66
CA VAL A 163 -11.81 6.79 0.27
C VAL A 163 -12.54 7.52 1.38
N ASP A 164 -12.35 7.11 2.62
CA ASP A 164 -12.94 7.76 3.80
C ASP A 164 -11.83 8.21 4.74
N THR A 165 -11.64 9.53 4.84
CA THR A 165 -10.71 10.14 5.79
C THR A 165 -11.55 10.85 6.86
N ALA A 166 -11.53 10.37 8.10
CA ALA A 166 -12.35 10.95 9.17
C ALA A 166 -11.85 12.32 9.69
N GLY A 167 -11.13 13.10 8.86
CA GLY A 167 -10.53 14.39 9.21
C GLY A 167 -9.11 14.61 8.69
N GLY A 168 -8.51 13.60 8.05
CA GLY A 168 -7.17 13.68 7.50
C GLY A 168 -7.15 14.16 6.04
N ALA A 169 -6.02 14.75 5.65
CA ALA A 169 -5.75 15.15 4.27
C ALA A 169 -5.79 13.95 3.31
N CYS A 170 -6.29 14.17 2.10
CA CYS A 170 -6.41 13.16 1.07
C CYS A 170 -5.80 13.67 -0.24
N ALA A 171 -4.87 12.92 -0.82
CA ALA A 171 -4.26 13.20 -2.11
C ALA A 171 -4.41 11.98 -3.01
N LEU A 172 -5.20 12.10 -4.07
CA LEU A 172 -5.46 10.99 -4.99
C LEU A 172 -5.07 11.40 -6.40
N GLU A 173 -4.36 10.53 -7.10
CA GLU A 173 -3.99 10.69 -8.49
C GLU A 173 -4.59 9.53 -9.29
N LEU A 174 -5.39 9.88 -10.29
CA LEU A 174 -6.01 8.93 -11.20
C LEU A 174 -5.09 8.66 -12.38
N ARG A 175 -5.10 7.43 -12.90
CA ARG A 175 -4.50 7.11 -14.20
C ARG A 175 -5.52 7.29 -15.32
N ALA A 176 -5.06 7.48 -16.55
CA ALA A 176 -5.97 7.63 -17.70
C ALA A 176 -6.88 6.40 -17.89
N GLU A 177 -6.41 5.24 -17.46
CA GLU A 177 -7.12 3.96 -17.43
C GLU A 177 -8.02 3.79 -16.20
N ALA A 178 -8.12 4.79 -15.31
CA ALA A 178 -9.01 4.70 -14.15
C ALA A 178 -10.46 4.76 -14.62
N ALA A 179 -11.09 3.60 -14.79
CA ALA A 179 -12.50 3.53 -15.08
C ALA A 179 -13.28 3.22 -13.79
N GLY A 180 -14.55 3.61 -13.78
CA GLY A 180 -15.45 3.42 -12.64
C GLY A 180 -15.70 4.67 -11.81
N SER A 181 -16.18 4.49 -10.57
CA SER A 181 -16.60 5.58 -9.69
C SER A 181 -15.68 5.73 -8.49
N LEU A 182 -15.16 6.94 -8.28
CA LEU A 182 -14.39 7.31 -7.10
C LEU A 182 -15.25 8.18 -6.19
N ARG A 183 -15.41 7.77 -4.94
CA ARG A 183 -16.08 8.54 -3.90
C ARG A 183 -15.11 8.84 -2.78
N VAL A 184 -14.81 10.12 -2.59
CA VAL A 184 -13.99 10.60 -1.47
C VAL A 184 -14.91 11.21 -0.43
N LEU A 185 -14.85 10.69 0.78
CA LEU A 185 -15.56 11.17 1.95
C LEU A 185 -14.50 11.69 2.91
N THR A 186 -14.58 12.97 3.26
CA THR A 186 -13.78 13.53 4.33
C THR A 186 -14.67 14.28 5.30
N ARG A 187 -14.34 14.22 6.60
CA ARG A 187 -14.98 15.03 7.65
C ARG A 187 -14.15 16.28 8.01
N GLY A 188 -13.02 16.51 7.34
CA GLY A 188 -12.10 17.62 7.57
C GLY A 188 -10.74 17.40 6.89
N GLY A 189 -10.02 18.48 6.61
CA GLY A 189 -8.73 18.42 5.92
C GLY A 189 -8.84 18.56 4.40
N ASP A 190 -7.71 18.84 3.76
CA ASP A 190 -7.66 19.16 2.33
C ASP A 190 -7.76 17.91 1.46
N VAL A 191 -8.48 18.03 0.34
CA VAL A 191 -8.57 17.00 -0.69
C VAL A 191 -7.93 17.52 -1.97
N ALA A 192 -6.87 16.87 -2.41
CA ALA A 192 -6.24 17.08 -3.70
C ALA A 192 -6.55 15.89 -4.62
N LEU A 193 -7.13 16.16 -5.79
CA LEU A 193 -7.42 15.15 -6.80
C LEU A 193 -6.70 15.52 -8.10
N GLY A 194 -5.72 14.71 -8.48
CA GLY A 194 -5.06 14.75 -9.78
C GLY A 194 -5.85 13.92 -10.79
N VAL A 195 -6.35 14.57 -11.84
CA VAL A 195 -7.05 13.91 -12.95
C VAL A 195 -6.15 14.02 -14.18
N PRO A 196 -5.83 12.90 -14.87
CA PRO A 196 -4.95 12.91 -16.02
C PRO A 196 -5.65 13.49 -17.24
N GLU A 197 -4.85 14.00 -18.18
CA GLU A 197 -5.37 14.50 -19.45
C GLU A 197 -6.06 13.37 -20.24
N GLY A 198 -7.23 13.67 -20.84
CA GLY A 198 -8.03 12.67 -21.57
C GLY A 198 -8.94 11.81 -20.69
N PHE A 199 -9.08 12.10 -19.40
CA PHE A 199 -10.04 11.43 -18.53
C PHE A 199 -11.49 11.71 -18.97
N ALA A 200 -12.17 10.68 -19.48
CA ALA A 200 -13.47 10.80 -20.13
C ALA A 200 -14.68 10.69 -19.17
N ALA A 201 -14.48 10.74 -17.85
CA ALA A 201 -15.56 10.54 -16.89
C ALA A 201 -16.19 11.85 -16.40
N ASP A 202 -17.47 11.77 -16.03
CA ASP A 202 -18.20 12.85 -15.38
C ASP A 202 -17.68 13.03 -13.94
N LEU A 203 -16.98 14.14 -13.69
CA LEU A 203 -16.45 14.47 -12.38
C LEU A 203 -17.49 15.27 -11.59
N ARG A 204 -18.19 14.60 -10.68
CA ARG A 204 -19.08 15.25 -9.72
C ARG A 204 -18.40 15.40 -8.36
N VAL A 205 -18.07 16.64 -7.99
CA VAL A 205 -17.58 16.99 -6.66
C VAL A 205 -18.74 17.56 -5.84
N SER A 206 -18.98 17.01 -4.66
CA SER A 206 -19.88 17.61 -3.68
C SER A 206 -19.26 17.52 -2.29
N GLY A 207 -19.26 18.64 -1.58
CA GLY A 207 -18.82 18.72 -0.19
C GLY A 207 -19.98 19.16 0.69
N ARG A 208 -20.06 18.63 1.92
CA ARG A 208 -20.91 19.19 2.97
C ARG A 208 -20.07 19.50 4.18
N VAL A 209 -20.13 20.73 4.68
CA VAL A 209 -19.52 21.16 5.94
C VAL A 209 -20.66 21.68 6.81
N ASP A 210 -20.83 21.11 8.01
CA ASP A 210 -21.88 21.48 8.97
C ASP A 210 -23.33 21.49 8.42
N GLY A 211 -23.60 20.65 7.43
CA GLY A 211 -24.94 20.52 6.82
C GLY A 211 -25.19 21.40 5.60
N GLU A 212 -24.29 22.34 5.29
CA GLU A 212 -24.34 23.16 4.08
C GLU A 212 -23.50 22.55 2.95
N GLU A 213 -23.97 22.63 1.72
CA GLU A 213 -23.19 22.21 0.55
C GLU A 213 -22.11 23.26 0.25
N VAL A 214 -20.86 22.87 0.40
CA VAL A 214 -19.71 23.72 0.12
C VAL A 214 -19.03 23.21 -1.14
N PHE A 215 -18.93 24.07 -2.14
CA PHE A 215 -18.29 23.78 -3.41
C PHE A 215 -17.24 24.84 -3.72
N SER A 216 -15.97 24.47 -3.59
CA SER A 216 -14.83 25.30 -4.01
C SER A 216 -13.88 24.44 -4.86
N LEU A 217 -14.09 24.46 -6.17
CA LEU A 217 -13.12 23.90 -7.11
C LEU A 217 -12.06 24.97 -7.42
N ARG A 218 -10.82 24.72 -7.01
CA ARG A 218 -9.65 25.43 -7.55
C ARG A 218 -8.94 24.47 -8.50
N ARG A 219 -9.03 24.76 -9.81
CA ARG A 219 -8.29 24.04 -10.85
C ARG A 219 -6.92 24.69 -10.99
N GLU A 220 -5.87 24.02 -10.53
CA GLU A 220 -4.49 24.36 -10.90
C GLU A 220 -4.10 23.51 -12.11
N GLU A 221 -3.89 24.15 -13.26
CA GLU A 221 -3.40 23.51 -14.49
C GLU A 221 -1.88 23.63 -14.54
N GLY A 222 -1.16 22.53 -14.82
CA GLY A 222 0.24 22.60 -15.26
C GLY A 222 1.36 22.49 -14.22
N LYS A 223 1.18 21.78 -13.10
CA LYS A 223 2.33 21.36 -12.27
C LYS A 223 2.59 19.87 -12.47
N ASN A 224 3.84 19.52 -12.77
CA ASN A 224 4.34 18.14 -12.79
C ASN A 224 3.75 17.39 -11.59
N ALA A 225 3.06 16.25 -11.82
CA ALA A 225 2.27 15.54 -10.81
C ALA A 225 3.03 15.23 -9.51
N ASN A 226 4.36 15.12 -9.59
CA ASN A 226 5.23 14.92 -8.43
C ASN A 226 5.46 16.17 -7.56
N ALA A 227 5.45 17.39 -8.13
CA ALA A 227 5.87 18.61 -7.41
C ALA A 227 4.79 19.20 -6.51
N GLY A 228 3.51 19.15 -6.91
CA GLY A 228 2.39 19.62 -6.08
C GLY A 228 2.06 18.70 -4.89
N PHE A 229 2.52 17.45 -4.96
CA PHE A 229 2.25 16.39 -3.98
C PHE A 229 3.19 16.42 -2.76
N GLU A 230 4.43 16.88 -2.95
CA GLU A 230 5.41 17.10 -1.88
C GLU A 230 5.19 18.45 -1.17
N SER A 231 4.78 19.49 -1.90
CA SER A 231 4.59 20.84 -1.33
C SER A 231 3.23 21.06 -0.65
N GLY A 232 2.25 20.18 -0.86
CA GLY A 232 0.85 20.39 -0.48
C GLY A 232 0.45 19.98 0.94
N PHE A 233 1.31 19.28 1.69
CA PHE A 233 0.94 18.76 3.03
C PHE A 233 2.06 18.96 4.05
N PRO A 234 1.89 19.82 5.08
CA PRO A 234 2.85 19.98 6.15
C PRO A 234 2.74 18.82 7.16
N SER A 235 3.22 17.63 6.79
CA SER A 235 3.50 16.55 7.77
C SER A 235 4.42 15.47 7.20
N GLU A 236 5.52 15.86 6.55
CA GLU A 236 6.65 14.95 6.39
C GLU A 236 7.39 14.81 7.72
N ARG A 237 7.03 13.81 8.53
CA ARG A 237 8.04 13.17 9.38
C ARG A 237 8.87 12.27 8.48
N ARG A 238 9.98 12.81 7.99
CA ARG A 238 11.09 12.04 7.41
C ARG A 238 11.40 10.86 8.34
N ILE A 239 11.03 9.66 7.95
CA ILE A 239 11.72 8.45 8.42
C ILE A 239 13.00 8.39 7.58
N ALA A 240 14.03 9.05 8.09
CA ALA A 240 15.38 8.90 7.56
C ALA A 240 15.84 7.46 7.80
N SER A 241 15.74 6.60 6.79
CA SER A 241 16.64 5.47 6.65
C SER A 241 17.63 5.80 5.54
N SER A 242 18.80 6.24 5.97
CA SER A 242 20.00 6.39 5.14
C SER A 242 20.29 5.08 4.40
N SER A 243 20.28 5.14 3.07
CA SER A 243 21.22 4.46 2.18
C SER A 243 21.04 5.04 0.78
N ASN A 244 22.03 5.84 0.36
CA ASN A 244 22.25 6.18 -1.04
C ASN A 244 22.44 4.88 -1.82
N ASP A 245 21.49 4.53 -2.69
CA ASP A 245 21.78 3.79 -3.90
C ASP A 245 20.80 4.26 -4.98
N ALA A 246 21.37 4.99 -5.94
CA ALA A 246 20.67 5.48 -7.11
C ALA A 246 20.18 4.29 -7.95
N PHE A 247 18.91 3.91 -7.79
CA PHE A 247 18.27 2.97 -8.69
C PHE A 247 17.94 3.71 -10.00
N ALA A 248 18.84 3.55 -10.99
CA ALA A 248 18.61 3.98 -12.35
C ALA A 248 17.35 3.30 -12.91
N ASN A 249 16.41 4.09 -13.42
CA ASN A 249 15.15 3.62 -13.98
C ASN A 249 15.41 2.89 -15.32
N PRO A 250 15.15 1.57 -15.43
CA PRO A 250 15.43 0.78 -16.63
C PRO A 250 14.42 0.99 -17.77
N PHE A 251 13.47 1.92 -17.64
CA PHE A 251 12.44 2.22 -18.63
C PHE A 251 12.50 3.65 -19.20
N ALA A 252 13.61 4.36 -19.03
CA ALA A 252 13.86 5.57 -19.80
C ALA A 252 14.04 5.19 -21.29
N ALA A 253 13.02 5.47 -22.10
CA ALA A 253 13.02 5.23 -23.52
C ALA A 253 14.25 5.88 -24.19
N ARG A 254 14.97 5.08 -24.98
CA ARG A 254 15.92 5.56 -25.98
C ARG A 254 15.15 6.35 -27.05
N GLY A 255 15.07 7.67 -26.90
CA GLY A 255 14.73 8.59 -27.98
C GLY A 255 15.99 8.91 -28.76
N GLY A 256 15.98 8.65 -30.06
CA GLY A 256 17.13 8.79 -30.95
C GLY A 256 17.45 10.25 -31.27
N ASP A 257 18.75 10.54 -31.31
CA ASP A 257 19.30 11.68 -32.03
C ASP A 257 20.03 11.12 -33.26
N ASP A 258 19.46 11.38 -34.44
CA ASP A 258 20.12 11.19 -35.73
C ASP A 258 21.24 12.23 -35.91
N PRO A 259 22.34 11.88 -36.60
CA PRO A 259 23.54 12.70 -36.67
C PRO A 259 23.44 13.85 -37.69
N GLY A 260 23.70 15.07 -37.20
CA GLY A 260 24.57 16.06 -37.85
C GLY A 260 24.15 16.63 -39.21
N SER A 261 23.48 17.79 -39.18
CA SER A 261 23.52 18.76 -40.27
C SER A 261 24.51 19.91 -39.95
N ALA A 262 25.31 20.25 -40.97
CA ALA A 262 26.11 21.47 -41.16
C ALA A 262 27.50 21.56 -40.49
N SER A 263 28.54 21.21 -41.27
CA SER A 263 29.31 22.19 -42.06
C SER A 263 30.20 21.48 -43.07
#